data_AF-A0A6N7PHS0-F1
#
_entry.id   AF-A0A6N7PHS0-F1
#
_cell.length_a   1.000
_cell.length_b   1.000
_cell.length_c   1.000
_cell.angle_alpha   90.00
_cell.angle_beta   90.00
_cell.angle_gamma   90.00
#
_symmetry.space_group_name_H-M   'P 1'
#
loop_
_entity.id
_entity.type
_entity.pdbx_description
1 polymer ?
#
loop_
_entity_poly.entity_id
_entity_poly.type
_entity_poly.pdbx_seq_one_letter_code
_entity_poly.pdbx_strand_id
1 'polypeptide(L)'
;MGAPSLAALLRARRKDVIFEDLLEKAHGLGLRARGWDSKRIGRVLLEIEAQTVEAWEAARIAITRGGYLGDDENGPFGAWLDLVALGWFQELRREAIPTEGRMVLTEFADDSLHVIQPGELAAVFGPDLADPLRYVNVDGGTLPKGGSLSLTFRAEAPGARYNVPPSTISFLNTPLQGVRISNPADPATGTWITRAGADEESDPSLRAKCRDKWGSLGAGGNLAAVRYRIRKAAELFGLSVSRFRVRDDNPNGPGSVDVYLANPAGPASAAEVKAVRGYLAGLKAVGTGPLRCFSATLLEVPIVAGLRNPTNPHAVTEAIGRLVALQSDYPLGEALYRARLIEELVDVASGTVDVRLVSPARDVLPKATDAIVFVPQLTLL
;
A
#
# COMPACT_ATOMS: atom_id res chain seq x y z
N MET A 1 14.40 43.60 10.78
CA MET A 1 13.18 42.76 10.75
C MET A 1 13.54 41.40 11.31
N GLY A 2 12.82 40.91 12.33
CA GLY A 2 13.04 39.56 12.85
C GLY A 2 12.61 38.49 11.85
N ALA A 3 13.13 37.27 12.00
CA ALA A 3 12.70 36.15 11.17
C ALA A 3 11.19 35.90 11.36
N PRO A 4 10.42 35.68 10.27
CA PRO A 4 9.00 35.35 10.39
C PRO A 4 8.82 34.01 11.10
N SER A 5 7.74 33.88 11.88
CA SER A 5 7.38 32.61 12.49
C SER A 5 6.91 31.60 11.43
N LEU A 6 7.01 30.30 11.71
CA LEU A 6 6.49 29.25 10.83
C LEU A 6 4.99 29.45 10.54
N ALA A 7 4.21 29.79 11.56
CA ALA A 7 2.78 30.09 11.40
C ALA A 7 2.53 31.27 10.45
N ALA A 8 3.42 32.27 10.43
CA ALA A 8 3.32 33.38 9.48
C ALA A 8 3.65 32.94 8.05
N LEU A 9 4.66 32.07 7.87
CA LEU A 9 5.03 31.53 6.55
C LEU A 9 3.95 30.64 5.93
N LEU A 10 3.20 29.91 6.77
CA LEU A 10 2.13 29.00 6.35
C LEU A 10 0.78 29.70 6.07
N ARG A 11 0.69 31.02 6.24
CA ARG A 11 -0.56 31.77 6.05
C ARG A 11 -0.62 32.45 4.68
N ALA A 12 -1.55 32.03 3.82
CA ALA A 12 -1.86 32.74 2.58
C ALA A 12 -3.09 33.64 2.75
N ARG A 13 -3.05 34.77 2.07
CA ARG A 13 -4.20 35.65 1.87
C ARG A 13 -4.85 35.28 0.54
N ARG A 14 -6.18 35.34 0.50
CA ARG A 14 -6.94 35.20 -0.73
C ARG A 14 -6.81 36.47 -1.58
N LYS A 15 -6.95 36.32 -2.90
CA LYS A 15 -6.92 37.42 -3.88
C LYS A 15 -7.77 38.63 -3.47
N ASP A 16 -8.99 38.42 -2.97
CA ASP A 16 -9.91 39.49 -2.56
C ASP A 16 -9.33 40.38 -1.46
N VAL A 17 -8.72 39.75 -0.45
CA VAL A 17 -8.08 40.45 0.67
C VAL A 17 -6.83 41.19 0.20
N ILE A 18 -6.02 40.56 -0.65
CA ILE A 18 -4.80 41.18 -1.22
C ILE A 18 -5.20 42.39 -2.07
N PHE A 19 -6.24 42.25 -2.87
CA PHE A 19 -6.71 43.29 -3.77
C PHE A 19 -7.21 44.52 -3.01
N GLU A 20 -7.98 44.33 -1.93
CA GLU A 20 -8.39 45.47 -1.09
C GLU A 20 -7.21 46.17 -0.41
N ASP A 21 -6.23 45.43 0.11
CA ASP A 21 -4.99 46.00 0.67
C ASP A 21 -4.23 46.83 -0.38
N LEU A 22 -4.14 46.34 -1.62
CA LEU A 22 -3.54 47.07 -2.73
C LEU A 22 -4.35 48.34 -3.10
N LEU A 23 -5.68 48.28 -3.07
CA LEU A 23 -6.55 49.44 -3.32
C LEU A 23 -6.38 50.52 -2.25
N GLU A 24 -6.27 50.14 -0.97
CA GLU A 24 -6.03 51.08 0.13
C GLU A 24 -4.67 51.77 0.00
N LYS A 25 -3.61 51.01 -0.31
CA LYS A 25 -2.27 51.56 -0.59
C LYS A 25 -2.28 52.51 -1.79
N ALA A 26 -2.93 52.11 -2.88
CA ALA A 26 -3.06 52.94 -4.08
C ALA A 26 -3.79 54.25 -3.78
N HIS A 27 -4.85 54.21 -2.96
CA HIS A 27 -5.55 55.40 -2.51
C HIS A 27 -4.67 56.34 -1.69
N GLY A 28 -3.88 55.79 -0.75
CA GLY A 28 -2.91 56.54 0.04
C GLY A 28 -1.82 57.24 -0.81
N LEU A 29 -1.48 56.67 -1.98
CA LEU A 29 -0.56 57.26 -2.96
C LEU A 29 -1.24 58.23 -3.95
N GLY A 30 -2.53 58.50 -3.78
CA GLY A 30 -3.29 59.44 -4.63
C GLY A 30 -3.92 58.82 -5.89
N LEU A 31 -3.77 57.51 -6.11
CA LEU A 31 -4.44 56.81 -7.22
C LEU A 31 -5.89 56.48 -6.85
N ARG A 32 -6.84 57.02 -7.61
CA ARG A 32 -8.27 56.69 -7.47
C ARG A 32 -8.61 55.38 -8.19
N ALA A 33 -8.26 54.24 -7.58
CA ALA A 33 -8.51 52.92 -8.16
C ALA A 33 -9.89 52.31 -7.81
N ARG A 34 -10.58 52.81 -6.77
CA ARG A 34 -11.94 52.42 -6.39
C ARG A 34 -12.97 53.07 -7.32
N GLY A 35 -13.22 52.45 -8.47
CA GLY A 35 -14.28 52.83 -9.40
C GLY A 35 -15.13 51.62 -9.80
N TRP A 36 -16.35 51.87 -10.27
CA TRP A 36 -17.30 50.85 -10.70
C TRP A 36 -16.93 50.17 -12.03
N ASP A 37 -16.03 50.79 -12.81
CA ASP A 37 -15.56 50.23 -14.07
C ASP A 37 -14.44 49.20 -13.84
N SER A 38 -14.74 47.94 -14.10
CA SER A 38 -13.82 46.81 -14.00
C SER A 38 -12.68 46.86 -15.03
N LYS A 39 -12.85 47.61 -16.13
CA LYS A 39 -11.88 47.68 -17.23
C LYS A 39 -10.87 48.82 -17.08
N ARG A 40 -10.97 49.60 -16.01
CA ARG A 40 -10.04 50.70 -15.78
C ARG A 40 -8.62 50.14 -15.59
N ILE A 41 -7.66 50.63 -16.38
CA ILE A 41 -6.27 50.14 -16.40
C ILE A 41 -5.68 50.04 -14.99
N GLY A 42 -5.85 51.08 -14.16
CA GLY A 42 -5.34 51.08 -12.78
C GLY A 42 -5.95 50.00 -11.88
N ARG A 43 -7.21 49.58 -12.12
CA ARG A 43 -7.85 48.49 -11.40
C ARG A 43 -7.34 47.14 -11.91
N VAL A 44 -7.31 46.96 -13.23
CA VAL A 44 -6.84 45.73 -13.89
C VAL A 44 -5.41 45.38 -13.47
N LEU A 45 -4.51 46.36 -13.43
CA LEU A 45 -3.12 46.15 -12.99
C LEU A 45 -3.03 45.65 -11.54
N LEU A 46 -3.84 46.20 -10.63
CA LEU A 46 -3.88 45.74 -9.23
C LEU A 46 -4.54 44.35 -9.09
N GLU A 47 -5.50 44.01 -9.96
CA GLU A 47 -6.08 42.65 -9.98
C GLU A 47 -5.08 41.60 -10.48
N ILE A 48 -4.23 41.95 -11.45
CA ILE A 48 -3.13 41.09 -11.93
C ILE A 48 -2.07 40.94 -10.85
N GLU A 49 -1.70 42.03 -10.18
CA GLU A 49 -0.75 41.99 -9.06
C GLU A 49 -1.29 41.12 -7.91
N ALA A 50 -2.56 41.27 -7.55
CA ALA A 50 -3.17 40.46 -6.49
C ALA A 50 -3.15 38.96 -6.83
N GLN A 51 -3.41 38.58 -8.09
CA GLN A 51 -3.29 37.19 -8.55
C GLN A 51 -1.85 36.68 -8.48
N THR A 52 -0.91 37.53 -8.88
CA THR A 52 0.52 37.19 -8.85
C THR A 52 0.96 36.96 -7.41
N VAL A 53 0.63 37.87 -6.49
CA VAL A 53 0.96 37.75 -5.06
C VAL A 53 0.30 36.51 -4.43
N GLU A 54 -0.95 36.20 -4.77
CA GLU A 54 -1.61 34.97 -4.31
C GLU A 54 -0.83 33.71 -4.75
N ALA A 55 -0.39 33.66 -6.01
CA ALA A 55 0.43 32.56 -6.51
C ALA A 55 1.79 32.47 -5.80
N TRP A 56 2.44 33.61 -5.53
CA TRP A 56 3.70 33.66 -4.77
C TRP A 56 3.51 33.20 -3.31
N GLU A 57 2.42 33.59 -2.66
CA GLU A 57 2.11 33.13 -1.30
C GLU A 57 1.83 31.63 -1.26
N ALA A 58 1.15 31.09 -2.28
CA ALA A 58 0.95 29.64 -2.43
C ALA A 58 2.29 28.89 -2.62
N ALA A 59 3.17 29.39 -3.49
CA ALA A 59 4.50 28.81 -3.69
C ALA A 59 5.36 28.85 -2.42
N ARG A 60 5.31 29.96 -1.66
CA ARG A 60 5.99 30.08 -0.37
C ARG A 60 5.51 29.00 0.61
N ILE A 61 4.20 28.75 0.68
CA ILE A 61 3.64 27.70 1.55
C ILE A 61 4.14 26.32 1.11
N ALA A 62 4.13 26.02 -0.19
CA ALA A 62 4.61 24.75 -0.71
C ALA A 62 6.08 24.51 -0.36
N ILE A 63 6.95 25.52 -0.54
CA ILE A 63 8.37 25.45 -0.14
C ILE A 63 8.51 25.24 1.36
N THR A 64 7.73 25.99 2.16
CA THR A 64 7.78 25.89 3.63
C THR A 64 7.37 24.50 4.11
N ARG A 65 6.27 23.96 3.59
CA ARG A 65 5.78 22.59 3.89
C ARG A 65 6.77 21.52 3.41
N GLY A 66 7.40 21.74 2.27
CA GLY A 66 8.44 20.86 1.74
C GLY A 66 9.73 20.86 2.56
N GLY A 67 9.88 21.79 3.50
CA GLY A 67 11.05 21.93 4.35
C GLY A 67 11.03 21.06 5.61
N TYR A 68 10.04 20.20 5.82
CA TYR A 68 9.98 19.23 6.94
C TYR A 68 9.12 18.03 6.57
N LEU A 69 9.16 16.94 7.35
CA LEU A 69 8.43 15.70 7.02
C LEU A 69 6.90 15.87 6.94
N GLY A 70 6.35 16.75 7.79
CA GLY A 70 4.93 17.09 7.85
C GLY A 70 4.01 15.90 8.15
N ASP A 71 2.73 16.09 7.86
CA ASP A 71 1.68 15.06 7.78
C ASP A 71 1.18 14.96 6.33
N ASP A 72 0.11 14.20 6.10
CA ASP A 72 -0.38 13.93 4.75
C ASP A 72 -0.99 15.17 4.07
N GLU A 73 -1.48 16.15 4.84
CA GLU A 73 -2.07 17.39 4.33
C GLU A 73 -1.07 18.55 4.22
N ASN A 74 -0.05 18.56 5.10
CA ASN A 74 0.85 19.70 5.31
C ASN A 74 2.32 19.35 5.10
N GLY A 75 2.62 18.25 4.40
CA GLY A 75 3.97 17.76 4.14
C GLY A 75 4.30 17.61 2.65
N PRO A 76 5.58 17.29 2.34
CA PRO A 76 6.03 16.89 1.01
C PRO A 76 5.35 15.58 0.58
N PHE A 77 5.14 15.37 -0.72
CA PHE A 77 4.55 14.14 -1.27
C PHE A 77 5.37 13.61 -2.46
N GLY A 78 5.18 12.33 -2.78
CA GLY A 78 5.85 11.64 -3.88
C GLY A 78 7.38 11.81 -3.87
N ALA A 79 7.97 12.13 -5.02
CA ALA A 79 9.42 12.27 -5.18
C ALA A 79 10.06 13.31 -4.24
N TRP A 80 9.33 14.37 -3.87
CA TRP A 80 9.86 15.35 -2.92
C TRP A 80 9.89 14.80 -1.49
N LEU A 81 8.91 13.97 -1.10
CA LEU A 81 8.95 13.23 0.17
C LEU A 81 10.14 12.26 0.19
N ASP A 82 10.47 11.63 -0.94
CA ASP A 82 11.62 10.73 -1.04
C ASP A 82 12.94 11.46 -0.79
N LEU A 83 13.09 12.66 -1.33
CA LEU A 83 14.27 13.51 -1.07
C LEU A 83 14.35 13.95 0.40
N VAL A 84 13.23 14.30 1.02
CA VAL A 84 13.19 14.65 2.46
C VAL A 84 13.53 13.43 3.33
N ALA A 85 12.95 12.26 3.01
CA ALA A 85 13.22 11.00 3.67
C ALA A 85 14.71 10.62 3.56
N LEU A 86 15.29 10.75 2.37
CA LEU A 86 16.71 10.47 2.15
C LEU A 86 17.60 11.50 2.86
N GLY A 87 17.35 12.79 2.68
CA GLY A 87 18.22 13.85 3.18
C GLY A 87 18.27 13.89 4.71
N TRP A 88 17.10 13.87 5.36
CA TRP A 88 17.01 14.05 6.81
C TRP A 88 17.03 12.75 7.58
N PHE A 89 16.40 11.72 7.02
CA PHE A 89 16.23 10.45 7.69
C PHE A 89 17.13 9.36 7.10
N GLN A 90 17.83 9.57 5.97
CA GLN A 90 18.65 8.51 5.34
C GLN A 90 17.84 7.23 5.11
N GLU A 91 16.58 7.38 4.67
CA GLU A 91 15.70 6.27 4.31
C GLU A 91 15.28 6.39 2.85
N LEU A 92 15.17 5.24 2.18
CA LEU A 92 14.68 5.12 0.82
C LEU A 92 13.28 4.51 0.84
N ARG A 93 12.44 4.88 -0.14
CA ARG A 93 11.14 4.23 -0.34
C ARG A 93 11.35 2.77 -0.68
N ARG A 94 10.55 1.89 -0.08
CA ARG A 94 10.59 0.48 -0.44
C ARG A 94 9.96 0.29 -1.83
N GLU A 95 10.74 -0.30 -2.73
CA GLU A 95 10.30 -0.64 -4.08
C GLU A 95 9.23 -1.75 -4.08
N ALA A 96 8.46 -1.81 -5.16
CA ALA A 96 7.52 -2.88 -5.39
C ALA A 96 8.25 -4.21 -5.67
N ILE A 97 7.68 -5.32 -5.19
CA ILE A 97 8.25 -6.67 -5.31
C ILE A 97 7.29 -7.54 -6.14
N PRO A 98 7.78 -8.36 -7.09
CA PRO A 98 6.95 -9.30 -7.83
C PRO A 98 6.63 -10.56 -7.03
N THR A 99 5.43 -11.10 -7.28
CA THR A 99 5.00 -12.38 -6.73
C THR A 99 5.77 -13.53 -7.39
N GLU A 100 6.26 -14.46 -6.59
CA GLU A 100 6.77 -15.76 -7.04
C GLU A 100 5.95 -16.88 -6.37
N GLY A 101 5.71 -17.94 -7.12
CA GLY A 101 4.98 -19.07 -6.58
C GLY A 101 5.10 -20.31 -7.45
N ARG A 102 4.68 -21.42 -6.87
CA ARG A 102 4.79 -22.72 -7.50
C ARG A 102 3.53 -23.05 -8.28
N MET A 103 3.69 -23.34 -9.56
CA MET A 103 2.61 -23.83 -10.40
C MET A 103 2.90 -25.26 -10.86
N VAL A 104 1.85 -26.01 -11.19
CA VAL A 104 1.93 -27.40 -11.62
C VAL A 104 1.37 -27.52 -13.03
N LEU A 105 2.21 -28.02 -13.92
CA LEU A 105 1.86 -28.45 -15.26
C LEU A 105 1.47 -29.92 -15.22
N THR A 106 0.37 -30.29 -15.88
CA THR A 106 -0.07 -31.69 -16.01
C THR A 106 -0.36 -32.00 -17.46
N GLU A 107 0.30 -33.03 -17.99
CA GLU A 107 0.03 -33.57 -19.32
C GLU A 107 -1.23 -34.47 -19.27
N PHE A 108 -2.09 -34.43 -20.31
CA PHE A 108 -3.33 -35.22 -20.33
C PHE A 108 -3.81 -35.75 -21.68
N ALA A 109 -3.19 -35.42 -22.82
CA ALA A 109 -3.79 -35.70 -24.12
C ALA A 109 -2.84 -36.28 -25.18
N ASP A 110 -1.53 -36.03 -25.09
CA ASP A 110 -0.59 -36.21 -26.18
C ASP A 110 0.54 -37.21 -25.88
N ASP A 111 0.63 -37.74 -24.64
CA ASP A 111 1.70 -38.68 -24.18
C ASP A 111 3.11 -38.22 -24.62
N SER A 112 3.30 -36.90 -24.66
CA SER A 112 4.47 -36.25 -25.23
C SER A 112 5.39 -35.75 -24.13
N LEU A 113 6.70 -35.84 -24.36
CA LEU A 113 7.71 -35.32 -23.45
C LEU A 113 8.00 -33.87 -23.83
N HIS A 114 7.82 -32.95 -22.88
CA HIS A 114 8.10 -31.54 -23.09
C HIS A 114 9.32 -31.12 -22.28
N VAL A 115 10.33 -30.57 -22.95
CA VAL A 115 11.50 -29.96 -22.31
C VAL A 115 11.28 -28.46 -22.28
N ILE A 116 11.06 -27.92 -21.09
CA ILE A 116 10.75 -26.51 -20.85
C ILE A 116 12.01 -25.79 -20.37
N GLN A 117 12.35 -24.70 -21.03
CA GLN A 117 13.44 -23.81 -20.63
C GLN A 117 12.93 -22.70 -19.70
N PRO A 118 13.81 -22.15 -18.83
CA PRO A 118 13.54 -20.91 -18.12
C PRO A 118 13.05 -19.80 -19.08
N GLY A 119 11.98 -19.10 -18.72
CA GLY A 119 11.43 -17.98 -19.49
C GLY A 119 10.56 -18.36 -20.70
N GLU A 120 10.38 -19.64 -20.99
CA GLU A 120 9.64 -20.11 -22.17
C GLU A 120 8.11 -19.98 -22.02
N LEU A 121 7.60 -20.16 -20.81
CA LEU A 121 6.17 -20.26 -20.52
C LEU A 121 5.64 -19.02 -19.84
N ALA A 122 4.53 -18.52 -20.36
CA ALA A 122 3.73 -17.48 -19.74
C ALA A 122 2.37 -18.03 -19.29
N ALA A 123 2.13 -18.06 -17.99
CA ALA A 123 0.83 -18.37 -17.37
C ALA A 123 0.03 -17.07 -17.16
N VAL A 124 -1.30 -17.16 -17.23
CA VAL A 124 -2.18 -15.98 -17.13
C VAL A 124 -3.31 -16.20 -16.15
N PHE A 125 -3.54 -15.20 -15.32
CA PHE A 125 -4.77 -15.04 -14.56
C PHE A 125 -5.69 -14.03 -15.26
N GLY A 126 -6.98 -14.40 -15.38
CA GLY A 126 -8.01 -13.55 -15.97
C GLY A 126 -7.70 -13.18 -17.43
N PRO A 127 -7.60 -14.15 -18.35
CA PRO A 127 -7.25 -13.87 -19.75
C PRO A 127 -8.25 -12.93 -20.46
N ASP A 128 -9.49 -12.86 -19.97
CA ASP A 128 -10.55 -12.00 -20.49
C ASP A 128 -10.57 -10.59 -19.86
N LEU A 129 -9.66 -10.30 -18.91
CA LEU A 129 -9.53 -8.97 -18.31
C LEU A 129 -8.88 -8.00 -19.31
N ALA A 130 -9.22 -6.72 -19.21
CA ALA A 130 -8.58 -5.66 -20.01
C ALA A 130 -7.06 -5.56 -19.76
N ASP A 131 -6.61 -5.88 -18.55
CA ASP A 131 -5.19 -6.00 -18.17
C ASP A 131 -4.96 -7.36 -17.46
N PRO A 132 -4.68 -8.44 -18.21
CA PRO A 132 -4.49 -9.77 -17.65
C PRO A 132 -3.15 -9.89 -16.92
N LEU A 133 -3.14 -10.62 -15.80
CA LEU A 133 -1.93 -10.78 -14.98
C LEU A 133 -1.09 -11.95 -15.49
N ARG A 134 0.15 -11.65 -15.89
CA ARG A 134 1.07 -12.60 -16.50
C ARG A 134 2.17 -13.04 -15.54
N TYR A 135 2.53 -14.32 -15.63
CA TYR A 135 3.59 -14.94 -14.86
C TYR A 135 4.50 -15.75 -15.78
N VAL A 136 5.80 -15.59 -15.65
CA VAL A 136 6.81 -16.26 -16.48
C VAL A 136 7.55 -17.30 -15.64
N ASN A 137 7.82 -18.47 -16.19
CA ASN A 137 8.58 -19.49 -15.47
C ASN A 137 10.05 -19.07 -15.26
N VAL A 138 10.53 -19.19 -14.04
CA VAL A 138 11.93 -18.90 -13.67
C VAL A 138 12.79 -20.15 -13.84
N ASP A 139 12.20 -21.31 -13.54
CA ASP A 139 12.87 -22.60 -13.64
C ASP A 139 12.39 -23.35 -14.88
N GLY A 140 13.29 -24.14 -15.47
CA GLY A 140 12.99 -25.11 -16.52
C GLY A 140 12.84 -26.52 -15.96
N GLY A 141 12.44 -27.45 -16.81
CA GLY A 141 12.34 -28.86 -16.44
C GLY A 141 11.79 -29.73 -17.55
N THR A 142 11.78 -31.04 -17.33
CA THR A 142 11.17 -31.99 -18.26
C THR A 142 9.82 -32.44 -17.70
N LEU A 143 8.75 -32.18 -18.44
CA LEU A 143 7.42 -32.71 -18.13
C LEU A 143 7.34 -34.13 -18.71
N PRO A 144 7.29 -35.18 -17.86
CA PRO A 144 7.18 -36.55 -18.33
C PRO A 144 5.78 -36.80 -18.89
N LYS A 145 5.71 -37.79 -19.79
CA LYS A 145 4.47 -38.22 -20.44
C LYS A 145 3.42 -38.64 -19.41
N GLY A 146 2.18 -38.14 -19.54
CA GLY A 146 1.09 -38.40 -18.59
C GLY A 146 1.35 -37.96 -17.15
N GLY A 147 2.42 -37.21 -16.90
CA GLY A 147 2.87 -36.84 -15.57
C GLY A 147 2.58 -35.39 -15.22
N SER A 148 3.19 -34.94 -14.13
CA SER A 148 3.13 -33.55 -13.69
C SER A 148 4.51 -33.01 -13.37
N LEU A 149 4.72 -31.73 -13.66
CA LEU A 149 5.94 -30.99 -13.37
C LEU A 149 5.59 -29.73 -12.60
N SER A 150 6.31 -29.48 -11.51
CA SER A 150 6.14 -28.28 -10.71
C SER A 150 7.28 -27.30 -10.96
N LEU A 151 6.96 -26.09 -11.40
CA LEU A 151 7.91 -25.02 -11.72
C LEU A 151 7.61 -23.77 -10.91
N THR A 152 8.65 -22.97 -10.66
CA THR A 152 8.50 -21.64 -10.08
C THR A 152 8.16 -20.64 -11.18
N PHE A 153 7.11 -19.87 -10.96
CA PHE A 153 6.67 -18.77 -11.82
C PHE A 153 6.79 -17.45 -11.07
N ARG A 154 7.22 -16.41 -11.79
CA ARG A 154 7.37 -15.04 -11.30
C ARG A 154 6.49 -14.11 -12.10
N ALA A 155 5.80 -13.19 -11.43
CA ALA A 155 4.99 -12.15 -12.06
C ALA A 155 5.86 -11.26 -12.98
N GLU A 156 5.31 -10.89 -14.14
CA GLU A 156 6.00 -10.04 -15.12
C GLU A 156 6.21 -8.60 -14.61
N ALA A 157 5.30 -8.11 -13.76
CA ALA A 157 5.45 -6.83 -13.07
C ALA A 157 5.34 -7.01 -11.54
N PRO A 158 5.93 -6.10 -10.76
CA PRO A 158 5.78 -6.13 -9.31
C PRO A 158 4.39 -5.66 -8.86
N GLY A 159 4.04 -5.96 -7.61
CA GLY A 159 2.82 -5.46 -6.98
C GLY A 159 1.97 -6.54 -6.31
N ALA A 160 1.16 -6.13 -5.35
CA ALA A 160 0.31 -7.02 -4.57
C ALA A 160 -0.83 -7.62 -5.41
N ARG A 161 -1.22 -6.97 -6.51
CA ARG A 161 -2.25 -7.46 -7.44
C ARG A 161 -1.98 -8.87 -7.98
N TYR A 162 -0.71 -9.27 -8.05
CA TYR A 162 -0.28 -10.58 -8.54
C TYR A 162 -0.41 -11.70 -7.50
N ASN A 163 -0.81 -11.40 -6.26
CA ASN A 163 -1.07 -12.38 -5.21
C ASN A 163 -2.46 -13.03 -5.36
N VAL A 164 -2.67 -13.74 -6.47
CA VAL A 164 -3.98 -14.33 -6.76
C VAL A 164 -4.27 -15.57 -5.88
N PRO A 165 -5.55 -15.88 -5.60
CA PRO A 165 -5.91 -17.05 -4.81
C PRO A 165 -5.48 -18.37 -5.48
N PRO A 166 -5.33 -19.46 -4.70
CA PRO A 166 -5.04 -20.78 -5.26
C PRO A 166 -6.12 -21.26 -6.23
N SER A 167 -5.74 -22.14 -7.15
CA SER A 167 -6.63 -22.75 -8.16
C SER A 167 -7.36 -21.77 -9.08
N THR A 168 -6.81 -20.58 -9.31
CA THR A 168 -7.37 -19.54 -10.19
C THR A 168 -6.62 -19.37 -11.50
N ILE A 169 -5.37 -19.84 -11.58
CA ILE A 169 -4.56 -19.80 -12.79
C ILE A 169 -4.76 -21.11 -13.54
N SER A 170 -5.44 -21.04 -14.68
CA SER A 170 -5.79 -22.20 -15.50
C SER A 170 -5.42 -22.06 -16.98
N PHE A 171 -4.90 -20.89 -17.38
CA PHE A 171 -4.59 -20.56 -18.76
C PHE A 171 -3.08 -20.37 -18.98
N LEU A 172 -2.57 -20.92 -20.07
CA LEU A 172 -1.19 -20.76 -20.51
C LEU A 172 -1.19 -20.00 -21.84
N ASN A 173 -0.57 -18.83 -21.86
CA ASN A 173 -0.53 -17.95 -23.03
C ASN A 173 0.40 -18.48 -24.12
N THR A 174 1.48 -19.16 -23.73
CA THR A 174 2.34 -19.91 -24.66
C THR A 174 1.73 -21.29 -24.91
N PRO A 175 1.07 -21.58 -26.05
CA PRO A 175 0.34 -22.83 -26.19
C PRO A 175 1.28 -24.05 -26.10
N LEU A 176 1.04 -24.91 -25.10
CA LEU A 176 1.58 -26.26 -24.99
C LEU A 176 0.43 -27.24 -25.20
N GLN A 177 0.48 -27.97 -26.30
CA GLN A 177 -0.56 -28.94 -26.62
C GLN A 177 -0.61 -30.04 -25.55
N GLY A 178 -1.82 -30.45 -25.16
CA GLY A 178 -2.03 -31.54 -24.20
C GLY A 178 -1.60 -31.25 -22.76
N VAL A 179 -1.26 -30.01 -22.41
CA VAL A 179 -0.84 -29.63 -21.05
C VAL A 179 -1.81 -28.61 -20.45
N ARG A 180 -2.18 -28.84 -19.18
CA ARG A 180 -2.91 -27.86 -18.36
C ARG A 180 -2.01 -27.32 -17.26
N ILE A 181 -2.28 -26.10 -16.80
CA ILE A 181 -1.60 -25.48 -15.67
C ILE A 181 -2.57 -25.26 -14.52
N SER A 182 -2.07 -25.37 -13.28
CA SER A 182 -2.78 -24.95 -12.08
C SER A 182 -1.83 -24.37 -11.04
N ASN A 183 -2.34 -23.52 -10.14
CA ASN A 183 -1.63 -22.98 -8.99
C ASN A 183 -2.19 -23.55 -7.67
N PRO A 184 -1.91 -24.83 -7.35
CA PRO A 184 -2.49 -25.48 -6.18
C PRO A 184 -1.94 -24.88 -4.87
N ALA A 185 -2.79 -24.82 -3.84
CA ALA A 185 -2.36 -24.40 -2.51
C ALA A 185 -1.36 -25.42 -1.92
N ASP A 186 -0.28 -24.95 -1.33
CA ASP A 186 0.57 -25.78 -0.48
C ASP A 186 -0.19 -26.10 0.83
N PRO A 187 -0.33 -27.37 1.23
CA PRO A 187 -1.05 -27.75 2.44
C PRO A 187 -0.52 -27.11 3.74
N ALA A 188 0.76 -26.71 3.79
CA ALA A 188 1.36 -26.11 4.97
C ALA A 188 1.11 -24.61 5.07
N THR A 189 0.96 -23.91 3.95
CA THR A 189 0.81 -22.44 3.93
C THR A 189 -0.58 -21.98 3.49
N GLY A 190 -1.39 -22.87 2.90
CA GLY A 190 -2.70 -22.53 2.34
C GLY A 190 -2.63 -21.73 1.03
N THR A 191 -1.43 -21.51 0.47
CA THR A 191 -1.24 -20.74 -0.76
C THR A 191 -0.20 -21.38 -1.69
N TRP A 192 -0.26 -21.06 -2.99
CA TRP A 192 0.73 -21.46 -4.00
C TRP A 192 1.96 -20.54 -4.03
N ILE A 193 1.83 -19.37 -3.39
CA ILE A 193 2.81 -18.29 -3.39
C ILE A 193 3.98 -18.65 -2.47
N THR A 194 5.19 -18.62 -3.01
CA THR A 194 6.45 -18.82 -2.27
C THR A 194 7.06 -17.50 -1.82
N ARG A 195 6.83 -16.43 -2.58
CA ARG A 195 7.18 -15.05 -2.23
C ARG A 195 6.05 -14.12 -2.67
N ALA A 196 5.38 -13.48 -1.72
CA ALA A 196 4.31 -12.55 -2.06
C ALA A 196 4.86 -11.26 -2.67
N GLY A 197 4.17 -10.79 -3.71
CA GLY A 197 4.38 -9.48 -4.29
C GLY A 197 3.89 -8.39 -3.35
N ALA A 198 4.51 -7.22 -3.43
CA ALA A 198 4.15 -6.06 -2.63
C ALA A 198 4.17 -4.83 -3.51
N ASP A 199 3.26 -3.90 -3.27
CA ASP A 199 3.28 -2.61 -3.93
C ASP A 199 4.42 -1.74 -3.38
N GLU A 200 4.76 -0.71 -4.13
CA GLU A 200 5.66 0.34 -3.66
C GLU A 200 5.09 0.93 -2.36
N GLU A 201 5.98 1.24 -1.41
CA GLU A 201 5.56 1.82 -0.14
C GLU A 201 4.83 3.14 -0.33
N SER A 202 3.66 3.29 0.30
CA SER A 202 2.85 4.49 0.25
C SER A 202 3.47 5.67 1.02
N ASP A 203 3.12 6.90 0.65
CA ASP A 203 3.59 8.12 1.33
C ASP A 203 3.34 8.12 2.84
N PRO A 204 2.13 7.75 3.35
CA PRO A 204 1.90 7.68 4.79
C PRO A 204 2.80 6.65 5.48
N SER A 205 3.06 5.50 4.84
CA SER A 205 3.94 4.46 5.36
C SER A 205 5.40 4.94 5.42
N LEU A 206 5.89 5.60 4.37
CA LEU A 206 7.23 6.20 4.34
C LEU A 206 7.41 7.28 5.43
N ARG A 207 6.41 8.15 5.62
CA ARG A 207 6.41 9.13 6.72
C ARG A 207 6.47 8.44 8.08
N ALA A 208 5.68 7.38 8.29
CA ALA A 208 5.71 6.61 9.52
C ALA A 208 7.08 5.97 9.77
N LYS A 209 7.71 5.41 8.73
CA LYS A 209 9.08 4.86 8.79
C LYS A 209 10.09 5.92 9.21
N CYS A 210 10.02 7.13 8.63
CA CYS A 210 10.90 8.24 8.99
C CYS A 210 10.74 8.65 10.46
N ARG A 211 9.50 8.78 10.97
CA ARG A 211 9.24 9.10 12.38
C ARG A 211 9.74 7.99 13.32
N ASP A 212 9.50 6.73 12.95
CA ASP A 212 9.93 5.58 13.76
C ASP A 212 11.46 5.47 13.84
N LYS A 213 12.21 5.93 12.82
CA LYS A 213 13.68 5.95 12.82
C LYS A 213 14.25 6.76 13.98
N TRP A 214 13.66 7.90 14.34
CA TRP A 214 14.13 8.66 15.51
C TRP A 214 14.00 7.87 16.81
N GLY A 215 12.98 7.02 16.91
CA GLY A 215 12.86 6.08 18.03
C GLY A 215 14.06 5.14 18.15
N SER A 216 14.65 4.74 17.02
CA SER A 216 15.82 3.85 16.98
C SER A 216 17.11 4.45 17.54
N LEU A 217 17.20 5.78 17.62
CA LEU A 217 18.33 6.48 18.25
C LEU A 217 18.29 6.41 19.78
N GLY A 218 17.14 6.03 20.36
CA GLY A 218 16.98 5.84 21.80
C GLY A 218 17.69 4.58 22.30
N ALA A 219 18.63 4.74 23.23
CA ALA A 219 19.25 3.63 23.92
C ALA A 219 18.19 2.81 24.69
N GLY A 220 18.16 1.49 24.47
CA GLY A 220 17.25 0.56 25.16
C GLY A 220 16.10 0.01 24.33
N GLY A 221 15.82 0.55 23.14
CA GLY A 221 14.83 0.00 22.21
C GLY A 221 13.38 0.29 22.61
N ASN A 222 12.92 1.51 22.32
CA ASN A 222 11.50 1.88 22.47
C ASN A 222 10.61 1.25 21.38
N LEU A 223 9.29 1.42 21.50
CA LEU A 223 8.30 0.89 20.55
C LEU A 223 8.62 1.27 19.09
N ALA A 224 8.94 2.53 18.85
CA ALA A 224 9.29 3.05 17.54
C ALA A 224 10.56 2.39 16.97
N ALA A 225 11.58 2.15 17.80
CA ALA A 225 12.78 1.42 17.40
C ALA A 225 12.46 0.00 16.92
N VAL A 226 11.60 -0.73 17.63
CA VAL A 226 11.19 -2.09 17.25
C VAL A 226 10.44 -2.07 15.91
N ARG A 227 9.49 -1.14 15.74
CA ARG A 227 8.75 -0.97 14.47
C ARG A 227 9.68 -0.65 13.29
N TYR A 228 10.62 0.28 13.48
CA TYR A 228 11.63 0.61 12.48
C TYR A 228 12.48 -0.61 12.11
N ARG A 229 12.98 -1.36 13.10
CA ARG A 229 13.81 -2.55 12.88
C ARG A 229 13.07 -3.67 12.16
N ILE A 230 11.75 -3.85 12.39
CA ILE A 230 10.93 -4.79 11.62
C ILE A 230 10.91 -4.39 10.14
N ARG A 231 10.71 -3.10 9.84
CA ARG A 231 10.73 -2.60 8.45
C ARG A 231 12.11 -2.81 7.80
N LYS A 232 13.20 -2.49 8.52
CA LYS A 232 14.57 -2.75 8.01
C LYS A 232 14.85 -4.22 7.79
N ALA A 233 14.35 -5.12 8.66
CA ALA A 233 14.47 -6.56 8.43
C ALA A 233 13.76 -6.97 7.14
N ALA A 234 12.54 -6.46 6.90
CA ALA A 234 11.80 -6.76 5.68
C ALA A 234 12.54 -6.31 4.42
N GLU A 235 13.12 -5.10 4.44
CA GLU A 235 13.94 -4.55 3.35
C GLU A 235 15.20 -5.37 3.10
N LEU A 236 16.01 -5.59 4.15
CA LEU A 236 17.32 -6.27 4.04
C LEU A 236 17.20 -7.72 3.57
N PHE A 237 16.12 -8.42 3.93
CA PHE A 237 15.90 -9.82 3.57
C PHE A 237 14.86 -10.00 2.44
N GLY A 238 14.37 -8.92 1.84
CA GLY A 238 13.38 -8.98 0.75
C GLY A 238 12.06 -9.67 1.12
N LEU A 239 11.62 -9.53 2.38
CA LEU A 239 10.42 -10.15 2.94
C LEU A 239 9.16 -9.39 2.52
N SER A 240 8.02 -10.08 2.48
CA SER A 240 6.73 -9.48 2.15
C SER A 240 6.00 -8.88 3.36
N VAL A 241 6.63 -8.86 4.53
CA VAL A 241 6.05 -8.34 5.78
C VAL A 241 5.77 -6.84 5.63
N SER A 242 4.48 -6.46 5.63
CA SER A 242 4.02 -5.06 5.52
C SER A 242 3.23 -4.61 6.75
N ARG A 243 2.56 -5.55 7.43
CA ARG A 243 1.61 -5.30 8.51
C ARG A 243 2.14 -5.91 9.81
N PHE A 244 2.15 -5.15 10.89
CA PHE A 244 2.63 -5.67 12.17
C PHE A 244 2.08 -4.93 13.38
N ARG A 245 2.03 -5.63 14.51
CA ARG A 245 1.72 -5.06 15.82
C ARG A 245 2.83 -5.42 16.80
N VAL A 246 3.34 -4.41 17.49
CA VAL A 246 4.28 -4.60 18.60
C VAL A 246 3.52 -4.38 19.90
N ARG A 247 3.61 -5.34 20.82
CA ARG A 247 3.12 -5.28 22.19
C ARG A 247 4.27 -4.98 23.14
N ASP A 248 4.25 -3.79 23.72
CA ASP A 248 5.21 -3.25 24.67
C ASP A 248 4.65 -3.18 26.10
N ASP A 249 3.51 -3.82 26.35
CA ASP A 249 2.82 -3.90 27.64
C ASP A 249 3.40 -4.98 28.57
N ASN A 250 4.67 -5.34 28.40
CA ASN A 250 5.38 -6.36 29.16
C ASN A 250 4.65 -7.74 29.22
N PRO A 251 4.25 -8.31 28.07
CA PRO A 251 3.38 -9.49 28.01
C PRO A 251 3.94 -10.73 28.72
N ASN A 252 5.27 -10.81 28.89
CA ASN A 252 5.99 -11.92 29.52
C ASN A 252 6.88 -11.43 30.68
N GLY A 253 6.47 -10.35 31.36
CA GLY A 253 7.24 -9.72 32.45
C GLY A 253 8.05 -8.50 31.99
N PRO A 254 8.73 -7.80 32.91
CA PRO A 254 9.37 -6.52 32.63
C PRO A 254 10.37 -6.55 31.47
N GLY A 255 10.26 -5.59 30.56
CA GLY A 255 11.12 -5.43 29.39
C GLY A 255 10.88 -6.46 28.28
N SER A 256 9.82 -7.25 28.38
CA SER A 256 9.42 -8.19 27.33
C SER A 256 8.60 -7.49 26.23
N VAL A 257 8.74 -7.97 25.00
CA VAL A 257 8.06 -7.44 23.82
C VAL A 257 7.61 -8.60 22.95
N ASP A 258 6.34 -8.62 22.59
CA ASP A 258 5.79 -9.57 21.62
C ASP A 258 5.46 -8.86 20.31
N VAL A 259 5.88 -9.43 19.18
CA VAL A 259 5.67 -8.88 17.84
C VAL A 259 4.81 -9.84 17.04
N TYR A 260 3.73 -9.33 16.44
CA TYR A 260 2.85 -10.06 15.54
C TYR A 260 3.03 -9.54 14.12
N LEU A 261 3.26 -10.44 13.18
CA LEU A 261 3.65 -10.13 11.81
C LEU A 261 2.62 -10.68 10.81
N ALA A 262 2.32 -9.87 9.80
CA ALA A 262 1.46 -10.20 8.67
C ALA A 262 2.06 -9.63 7.37
N ASN A 263 1.74 -10.31 6.27
CA ASN A 263 1.99 -9.85 4.91
C ASN A 263 0.68 -9.24 4.34
N PRO A 264 0.70 -8.68 3.11
CA PRO A 264 -0.50 -8.13 2.48
C PRO A 264 -1.67 -9.13 2.37
N ALA A 265 -1.37 -10.41 2.22
CA ALA A 265 -2.36 -11.47 2.01
C ALA A 265 -2.93 -12.04 3.32
N GLY A 266 -2.30 -11.81 4.46
CA GLY A 266 -2.69 -12.41 5.74
C GLY A 266 -1.50 -12.62 6.69
N PRO A 267 -1.56 -13.62 7.58
CA PRO A 267 -0.48 -13.92 8.51
C PRO A 267 0.87 -14.17 7.82
N ALA A 268 1.97 -13.71 8.43
CA ALA A 268 3.31 -13.90 7.89
C ALA A 268 3.74 -15.38 7.96
N SER A 269 4.56 -15.82 7.01
CA SER A 269 5.08 -17.18 6.99
C SER A 269 6.06 -17.45 8.14
N ALA A 270 6.24 -18.72 8.49
CA ALA A 270 7.21 -19.12 9.53
C ALA A 270 8.65 -18.69 9.19
N ALA A 271 9.01 -18.67 7.89
CA ALA A 271 10.31 -18.23 7.42
C ALA A 271 10.51 -16.71 7.66
N GLU A 272 9.50 -15.90 7.33
CA GLU A 272 9.53 -14.45 7.56
C GLU A 272 9.59 -14.12 9.05
N VAL A 273 8.78 -14.79 9.88
CA VAL A 273 8.81 -14.62 11.34
C VAL A 273 10.19 -14.97 11.90
N LYS A 274 10.81 -16.04 11.41
CA LYS A 274 12.16 -16.45 11.84
C LYS A 274 13.21 -15.42 11.42
N ALA A 275 13.14 -14.88 10.21
CA ALA A 275 14.06 -13.87 9.69
C ALA A 275 13.98 -12.57 10.52
N VAL A 276 12.76 -12.04 10.72
CA VAL A 276 12.54 -10.84 11.52
C VAL A 276 12.99 -11.06 12.96
N ARG A 277 12.64 -12.19 13.58
CA ARG A 277 13.07 -12.53 14.94
C ARG A 277 14.59 -12.56 15.07
N GLY A 278 15.29 -13.18 14.12
CA GLY A 278 16.75 -13.26 14.13
C GLY A 278 17.39 -11.87 14.11
N TYR A 279 16.89 -10.98 13.25
CA TYR A 279 17.34 -9.59 13.17
C TYR A 279 17.10 -8.81 14.46
N LEU A 280 15.88 -8.90 15.02
CA LEU A 280 15.53 -8.19 16.24
C LEU A 280 16.32 -8.69 17.46
N ALA A 281 16.55 -10.00 17.57
CA ALA A 281 17.30 -10.59 18.67
C ALA A 281 18.74 -10.07 18.72
N GLY A 282 19.41 -9.91 17.57
CA GLY A 282 20.78 -9.38 17.49
C GLY A 282 20.91 -7.91 17.91
N LEU A 283 19.82 -7.14 17.86
CA LEU A 283 19.79 -5.70 18.18
C LEU A 283 19.16 -5.39 19.55
N LYS A 284 18.78 -6.43 20.29
CA LYS A 284 18.17 -6.28 21.60
C LYS A 284 19.22 -6.05 22.67
N ALA A 285 18.99 -5.06 23.54
CA ALA A 285 19.90 -4.76 24.63
C ALA A 285 19.93 -5.91 25.66
N VAL A 286 21.14 -6.20 26.16
CA VAL A 286 21.36 -7.19 27.21
C VAL A 286 20.59 -6.80 28.47
N GLY A 287 20.01 -7.78 29.17
CA GLY A 287 19.27 -7.56 30.41
C GLY A 287 17.82 -7.07 30.21
N THR A 288 17.36 -6.92 28.97
CA THR A 288 15.95 -6.65 28.68
C THR A 288 15.19 -7.98 28.51
N GLY A 289 13.98 -8.10 29.10
CA GLY A 289 13.15 -9.31 29.07
C GLY A 289 12.87 -9.86 27.66
N PRO A 290 12.31 -11.06 27.48
CA PRO A 290 12.30 -11.75 26.19
C PRO A 290 11.63 -10.95 25.06
N LEU A 291 12.21 -11.02 23.85
CA LEU A 291 11.57 -10.55 22.61
C LEU A 291 11.13 -11.77 21.80
N ARG A 292 9.84 -11.86 21.50
CA ARG A 292 9.26 -12.95 20.72
C ARG A 292 8.56 -12.40 19.49
N CYS A 293 8.58 -13.18 18.42
CA CYS A 293 7.87 -12.86 17.20
C CYS A 293 6.97 -14.03 16.85
N PHE A 294 5.74 -13.70 16.45
CA PHE A 294 4.68 -14.63 16.10
C PHE A 294 4.10 -14.23 14.75
N SER A 295 3.52 -15.22 14.06
CA SER A 295 2.60 -14.92 12.98
C SER A 295 1.30 -14.35 13.58
N ALA A 296 0.69 -13.38 12.91
CA ALA A 296 -0.61 -12.85 13.31
C ALA A 296 -1.69 -13.93 13.27
N THR A 297 -2.76 -13.76 14.05
CA THR A 297 -3.89 -14.69 13.99
C THR A 297 -4.75 -14.35 12.77
N LEU A 298 -5.07 -15.33 11.94
CA LEU A 298 -5.98 -15.12 10.81
C LEU A 298 -7.40 -14.80 11.32
N LEU A 299 -7.96 -13.69 10.86
CA LEU A 299 -9.38 -13.38 11.01
C LEU A 299 -10.01 -13.18 9.63
N GLU A 300 -10.74 -14.19 9.17
CA GLU A 300 -11.49 -14.09 7.92
C GLU A 300 -12.79 -13.29 8.13
N VAL A 301 -12.99 -12.27 7.29
CA VAL A 301 -14.18 -11.44 7.30
C VAL A 301 -14.92 -11.64 5.97
N PRO A 302 -16.06 -12.34 5.96
CA PRO A 302 -16.86 -12.50 4.75
C PRO A 302 -17.55 -11.19 4.39
N ILE A 303 -17.25 -10.68 3.18
CA ILE A 303 -17.86 -9.48 2.62
C ILE A 303 -18.88 -9.90 1.58
N VAL A 304 -20.16 -9.87 1.96
CA VAL A 304 -21.27 -10.19 1.04
C VAL A 304 -21.96 -8.89 0.68
N ALA A 305 -21.90 -8.44 -0.57
CA ALA A 305 -22.55 -7.21 -1.00
C ALA A 305 -23.10 -7.29 -2.44
N GLY A 306 -24.17 -6.56 -2.68
CA GLY A 306 -24.68 -6.28 -4.03
C GLY A 306 -24.27 -4.88 -4.48
N LEU A 307 -23.67 -4.76 -5.67
CA LEU A 307 -23.24 -3.51 -6.29
C LEU A 307 -24.26 -3.10 -7.34
N ARG A 308 -24.82 -1.90 -7.21
CA ARG A 308 -25.66 -1.32 -8.27
C ARG A 308 -24.78 -0.53 -9.23
N ASN A 309 -24.50 -1.10 -10.38
CA ASN A 309 -23.71 -0.47 -11.44
C ASN A 309 -24.38 -0.71 -12.80
N PRO A 310 -24.98 0.32 -13.43
CA PRO A 310 -25.74 0.16 -14.67
C PRO A 310 -24.87 0.15 -15.94
N THR A 311 -23.57 0.44 -15.84
CA THR A 311 -22.74 0.78 -17.00
C THR A 311 -21.45 -0.03 -17.11
N ASN A 312 -20.86 -0.49 -16.00
CA ASN A 312 -19.57 -1.16 -15.99
C ASN A 312 -19.71 -2.68 -15.71
N PRO A 313 -19.43 -3.56 -16.69
CA PRO A 313 -19.48 -5.01 -16.49
C PRO A 313 -18.35 -5.56 -15.61
N HIS A 314 -17.28 -4.77 -15.37
CA HIS A 314 -16.12 -5.17 -14.56
C HIS A 314 -16.16 -4.67 -13.11
N ALA A 315 -17.26 -4.04 -12.69
CA ALA A 315 -17.38 -3.39 -11.38
C ALA A 315 -17.12 -4.34 -10.20
N VAL A 316 -17.47 -5.63 -10.31
CA VAL A 316 -17.19 -6.65 -9.29
C VAL A 316 -15.68 -6.87 -9.12
N THR A 317 -14.95 -7.00 -10.23
CA THR A 317 -13.50 -7.24 -10.22
C THR A 317 -12.74 -6.02 -9.69
N GLU A 318 -13.14 -4.81 -10.10
CA GLU A 318 -12.56 -3.56 -9.59
C GLU A 318 -12.79 -3.39 -8.08
N ALA A 319 -14.01 -3.68 -7.61
CA ALA A 319 -14.34 -3.63 -6.19
C ALA A 319 -13.52 -4.64 -5.37
N ILE A 320 -13.29 -5.84 -5.90
CA ILE A 320 -12.36 -6.81 -5.28
C ILE A 320 -10.94 -6.26 -5.23
N GLY A 321 -10.46 -5.62 -6.31
CA GLY A 321 -9.15 -4.98 -6.35
C GLY A 321 -8.98 -3.91 -5.27
N ARG A 322 -10.00 -3.07 -5.05
CA ARG A 322 -10.01 -2.08 -3.95
C ARG A 322 -9.97 -2.73 -2.57
N LEU A 323 -10.76 -3.79 -2.36
CA LEU A 323 -10.71 -4.54 -1.10
C LEU A 323 -9.34 -5.17 -0.85
N VAL A 324 -8.67 -5.69 -1.88
CA VAL A 324 -7.30 -6.22 -1.78
C VAL A 324 -6.30 -5.11 -1.40
N ALA A 325 -6.40 -3.94 -2.02
CA ALA A 325 -5.57 -2.77 -1.69
C ALA A 325 -5.83 -2.25 -0.26
N LEU A 326 -7.08 -2.26 0.18
CA LEU A 326 -7.42 -1.94 1.58
C LEU A 326 -6.80 -2.96 2.55
N GLN A 327 -6.90 -4.25 2.22
CA GLN A 327 -6.37 -5.33 3.05
C GLN A 327 -4.86 -5.26 3.21
N SER A 328 -4.12 -4.93 2.13
CA SER A 328 -2.66 -4.98 2.12
C SER A 328 -2.00 -4.07 3.15
N ASP A 329 -2.69 -2.96 3.48
CA ASP A 329 -2.22 -1.94 4.42
C ASP A 329 -3.05 -1.88 5.72
N TYR A 330 -4.10 -2.71 5.87
CA TYR A 330 -4.98 -2.63 7.04
C TYR A 330 -4.25 -3.00 8.35
N PRO A 331 -4.20 -2.11 9.36
CA PRO A 331 -3.47 -2.38 10.59
C PRO A 331 -4.02 -3.56 11.39
N LEU A 332 -3.15 -4.26 12.11
CA LEU A 332 -3.53 -5.39 12.96
C LEU A 332 -4.35 -4.91 14.15
N GLY A 333 -5.46 -5.60 14.41
CA GLY A 333 -6.33 -5.33 15.56
C GLY A 333 -7.13 -4.04 15.49
N GLU A 334 -7.14 -3.36 14.35
CA GLU A 334 -7.96 -2.16 14.16
C GLU A 334 -9.42 -2.53 13.86
N ALA A 335 -10.35 -1.77 14.43
CA ALA A 335 -11.78 -1.97 14.20
C ALA A 335 -12.10 -1.78 12.71
N LEU A 336 -12.87 -2.70 12.13
CA LEU A 336 -13.36 -2.60 10.77
C LEU A 336 -14.79 -2.09 10.80
N TYR A 337 -14.94 -0.80 10.49
CA TYR A 337 -16.23 -0.16 10.41
C TYR A 337 -16.95 -0.50 9.11
N ARG A 338 -18.23 -0.82 9.23
CA ARG A 338 -19.09 -1.15 8.10
C ARG A 338 -19.22 0.01 7.12
N ALA A 339 -19.22 1.25 7.63
CA ALA A 339 -19.24 2.46 6.80
C ALA A 339 -18.00 2.57 5.89
N ARG A 340 -16.81 2.23 6.41
CA ARG A 340 -15.56 2.25 5.63
C ARG A 340 -15.58 1.22 4.49
N LEU A 341 -16.14 0.03 4.73
CA LEU A 341 -16.31 -0.97 3.68
C LEU A 341 -17.25 -0.49 2.57
N ILE A 342 -18.33 0.22 2.93
CA ILE A 342 -19.27 0.78 1.95
C ILE A 342 -18.58 1.86 1.11
N GLU A 343 -17.85 2.76 1.76
CA GLU A 343 -17.08 3.83 1.10
C GLU A 343 -16.08 3.27 0.09
N GLU A 344 -15.33 2.22 0.46
CA GLU A 344 -14.35 1.57 -0.43
C GLU A 344 -14.98 0.81 -1.59
N LEU A 345 -16.22 0.31 -1.42
CA LEU A 345 -16.94 -0.39 -2.48
C LEU A 345 -17.63 0.58 -3.45
N VAL A 346 -18.06 1.76 -2.98
CA VAL A 346 -18.67 2.80 -3.81
C VAL A 346 -17.59 3.46 -4.67
N ASP A 347 -17.82 3.49 -5.99
CA ASP A 347 -16.95 4.20 -6.92
C ASP A 347 -17.80 4.82 -8.02
N VAL A 348 -18.08 6.10 -7.84
CA VAL A 348 -18.89 6.90 -8.77
C VAL A 348 -18.18 7.04 -10.12
N ALA A 349 -16.84 7.05 -10.14
CA ALA A 349 -16.08 7.18 -11.38
C ALA A 349 -16.18 5.91 -12.24
N SER A 350 -16.25 4.73 -11.61
CA SER A 350 -16.48 3.46 -12.31
C SER A 350 -17.96 3.07 -12.47
N GLY A 351 -18.88 3.97 -12.08
CA GLY A 351 -20.33 3.82 -12.26
C GLY A 351 -21.07 3.08 -11.15
N THR A 352 -20.39 2.72 -10.06
CA THR A 352 -21.03 2.06 -8.91
C THR A 352 -21.70 3.10 -8.05
N VAL A 353 -23.03 3.20 -8.17
CA VAL A 353 -23.82 4.26 -7.53
C VAL A 353 -24.34 3.90 -6.14
N ASP A 354 -24.47 2.61 -5.83
CA ASP A 354 -24.97 2.13 -4.55
C ASP A 354 -24.42 0.74 -4.21
N VAL A 355 -24.27 0.47 -2.92
CA VAL A 355 -23.74 -0.79 -2.39
C VAL A 355 -24.63 -1.29 -1.26
N ARG A 356 -25.27 -2.44 -1.50
CA ARG A 356 -26.02 -3.15 -0.47
C ARG A 356 -25.14 -4.18 0.21
N LEU A 357 -24.46 -3.76 1.27
CA LEU A 357 -23.68 -4.66 2.12
C LEU A 357 -24.62 -5.54 2.97
N VAL A 358 -24.36 -6.85 3.02
CA VAL A 358 -25.11 -7.83 3.84
C VAL A 358 -24.22 -8.31 4.98
N SER A 359 -23.01 -8.76 4.67
CA SER A 359 -21.99 -9.18 5.65
C SER A 359 -20.73 -8.34 5.50
N PRO A 360 -20.06 -7.91 6.59
CA PRO A 360 -20.40 -8.17 8.00
C PRO A 360 -21.62 -7.36 8.46
N ALA A 361 -22.59 -7.98 9.14
CA ALA A 361 -23.87 -7.35 9.54
C ALA A 361 -23.70 -6.18 10.54
N ARG A 362 -22.56 -6.12 11.22
CA ARG A 362 -22.15 -5.09 12.17
C ARG A 362 -20.66 -4.81 12.00
N ASP A 363 -20.17 -3.78 12.65
CA ASP A 363 -18.74 -3.51 12.74
C ASP A 363 -18.00 -4.72 13.33
N VAL A 364 -16.83 -5.02 12.78
CA VAL A 364 -15.99 -6.12 13.24
C VAL A 364 -14.92 -5.54 14.17
N LEU A 365 -14.80 -6.11 15.36
CA LEU A 365 -13.82 -5.72 16.38
C LEU A 365 -12.81 -6.86 16.56
N PRO A 366 -11.67 -6.83 15.85
CA PRO A 366 -10.65 -7.85 15.97
C PRO A 366 -9.90 -7.74 17.30
N LYS A 367 -9.23 -8.83 17.72
CA LYS A 367 -8.23 -8.74 18.79
C LYS A 367 -6.99 -8.02 18.27
N ALA A 368 -6.20 -7.45 19.18
CA ALA A 368 -4.94 -6.74 18.85
C ALA A 368 -3.95 -7.56 17.99
N THR A 369 -4.07 -8.88 17.99
CA THR A 369 -3.20 -9.84 17.29
C THR A 369 -3.75 -10.29 15.93
N ASP A 370 -4.98 -9.90 15.60
CA ASP A 370 -5.69 -10.44 14.45
C ASP A 370 -5.33 -9.66 13.19
N ALA A 371 -4.97 -10.41 12.14
CA ALA A 371 -4.83 -9.90 10.78
C ALA A 371 -6.12 -10.19 10.02
N ILE A 372 -6.86 -9.14 9.71
CA ILE A 372 -8.05 -9.23 8.86
C ILE A 372 -7.63 -9.70 7.46
N VAL A 373 -8.38 -10.68 6.94
CA VAL A 373 -8.40 -11.12 5.54
C VAL A 373 -9.84 -11.08 5.05
N PHE A 374 -10.08 -10.35 3.95
CA PHE A 374 -11.39 -10.22 3.35
C PHE A 374 -11.70 -11.40 2.45
N VAL A 375 -12.90 -11.95 2.60
CA VAL A 375 -13.42 -13.01 1.72
C VAL A 375 -14.60 -12.43 0.94
N PRO A 376 -14.36 -11.79 -0.22
CA PRO A 376 -15.40 -11.09 -0.96
C PRO A 376 -16.33 -12.04 -1.73
N GLN A 377 -17.63 -11.81 -1.60
CA GLN A 377 -18.73 -12.40 -2.37
C GLN A 377 -19.61 -11.25 -2.87
N LEU A 378 -19.20 -10.66 -3.99
CA LEU A 378 -19.85 -9.49 -4.58
C LEU A 378 -20.70 -9.90 -5.78
N THR A 379 -21.87 -9.27 -5.94
CA THR A 379 -22.79 -9.51 -7.06
C THR A 379 -23.26 -8.19 -7.66
N LEU A 380 -23.66 -8.17 -8.92
CA LEU A 380 -24.33 -7.02 -9.53
C LEU A 380 -25.84 -7.07 -9.24
N LEU A 381 -26.44 -5.91 -8.97
CA LEU A 381 -27.87 -5.74 -8.68
C LEU A 381 -28.67 -5.18 -9.85
#